data_AF-A0A0R1W5C5-F1
#
_entry.id   AF-A0A0R1W5C5-F1
#
_cell.length_a   1.000
_cell.length_b   1.000
_cell.length_c   1.000
_cell.angle_alpha   90.00
_cell.angle_beta   90.00
_cell.angle_gamma   90.00
#
_symmetry.space_group_name_H-M   'P 1'
#
loop_
_entity.id
_entity.type
_entity.pdbx_description
1 polymer ?
#
loop_
_entity_poly.entity_id
_entity_poly.type
_entity_poly.pdbx_seq_one_letter_code
_entity_poly.pdbx_strand_id
1 'polypeptide(L)'
;MPIKQLFKMSNDETSNAHAAFININGNNVGIVYYVTSADETKAFILYLAINSKFRGGGYGSQAVQFLRDRFSNGIILECEMIDDQADNSVERERRYDFYLRNGMQNSGILSHTLGGTFYLLRSSIKIDAADYLNCLKTVGLTATLINVD
;
A
#
# COMPACT_ATOMS: atom_id res chain seq x y z
N MET A 1 5.48 -5.00 20.67
CA MET A 1 6.72 -5.29 19.91
C MET A 1 6.40 -5.14 18.43
N PRO A 2 7.29 -4.57 17.61
CA PRO A 2 7.04 -4.31 16.19
C PRO A 2 6.98 -5.60 15.37
N ILE A 3 6.33 -5.53 14.20
CA ILE A 3 6.42 -6.58 13.16
C ILE A 3 7.89 -6.81 12.84
N LYS A 4 8.31 -8.09 12.83
CA LYS A 4 9.71 -8.46 12.62
C LYS A 4 9.99 -9.00 11.22
N GLN A 5 8.97 -9.51 10.51
CA GLN A 5 9.18 -10.18 9.23
C GLN A 5 7.89 -10.28 8.38
N LEU A 6 8.08 -10.24 7.05
CA LEU A 6 7.09 -10.58 6.03
C LEU A 6 7.55 -11.89 5.34
N PHE A 7 6.71 -12.92 5.31
CA PHE A 7 7.04 -14.21 4.66
C PHE A 7 6.69 -14.20 3.17
N LYS A 8 7.67 -14.13 2.26
CA LYS A 8 7.45 -14.13 0.80
C LYS A 8 6.80 -15.45 0.33
N MET A 9 5.69 -15.40 -0.41
CA MET A 9 5.00 -16.56 -1.00
C MET A 9 5.39 -16.86 -2.46
N SER A 10 6.25 -16.04 -3.08
CA SER A 10 6.75 -16.26 -4.44
C SER A 10 8.11 -16.97 -4.40
N ASN A 11 8.24 -18.08 -5.13
CA ASN A 11 9.47 -18.85 -5.33
C ASN A 11 10.34 -18.30 -6.48
N ASP A 12 9.93 -17.19 -7.11
CA ASP A 12 10.74 -16.51 -8.11
C ASP A 12 11.59 -15.43 -7.43
N GLU A 13 12.88 -15.73 -7.27
CA GLU A 13 13.87 -14.80 -6.74
C GLU A 13 14.09 -13.59 -7.65
N THR A 14 13.75 -13.70 -8.94
CA THR A 14 13.90 -12.62 -9.92
C THR A 14 12.68 -11.69 -9.98
N SER A 15 11.58 -12.06 -9.31
CA SER A 15 10.37 -11.25 -9.28
C SER A 15 10.43 -10.16 -8.20
N ASN A 16 10.17 -8.93 -8.63
CA ASN A 16 9.93 -7.78 -7.76
C ASN A 16 8.51 -7.77 -7.17
N ALA A 17 7.65 -8.76 -7.47
CA ALA A 17 6.32 -8.88 -6.90
C ALA A 17 6.32 -9.88 -5.74
N HIS A 18 5.77 -9.46 -4.60
CA HIS A 18 5.82 -10.19 -3.35
C HIS A 18 4.43 -10.26 -2.72
N ALA A 19 4.12 -11.42 -2.15
CA ALA A 19 2.98 -11.60 -1.25
C ALA A 19 3.52 -12.10 0.08
N ALA A 20 3.01 -11.58 1.19
CA ALA A 20 3.47 -11.98 2.50
C ALA A 20 2.39 -11.97 3.58
N PHE A 21 2.52 -12.90 4.54
CA PHE A 21 1.77 -12.85 5.78
C PHE A 21 2.36 -11.82 6.74
N ILE A 22 1.48 -11.08 7.40
CA ILE A 22 1.80 -10.24 8.55
C ILE A 22 1.70 -11.13 9.78
N ASN A 23 2.86 -11.45 10.37
CA ASN A 23 2.93 -12.30 11.55
C ASN A 23 3.21 -11.48 12.82
N ILE A 24 2.39 -11.70 13.85
CA ILE A 24 2.57 -11.13 15.19
C ILE A 24 2.57 -12.28 16.20
N ASN A 25 3.70 -12.47 16.89
CA ASN A 25 3.88 -13.50 17.92
C ASN A 25 3.50 -14.91 17.44
N GLY A 26 3.87 -15.27 16.21
CA GLY A 26 3.56 -16.58 15.62
C GLY A 26 2.17 -16.66 14.98
N ASN A 27 1.30 -15.66 15.16
CA ASN A 27 -0.03 -15.63 14.54
C ASN A 27 -0.04 -14.82 13.24
N ASN A 28 -0.59 -15.41 12.18
CA ASN A 28 -0.85 -14.68 10.94
C ASN A 28 -2.08 -13.78 11.14
N VAL A 29 -1.87 -12.47 11.22
CA VAL A 29 -2.92 -11.48 11.48
C VAL A 29 -3.35 -10.71 10.23
N GLY A 30 -2.64 -10.88 9.11
CA GLY A 30 -2.94 -10.19 7.87
C GLY A 30 -2.08 -10.66 6.70
N ILE A 31 -2.27 -9.99 5.58
CA ILE A 31 -1.55 -10.20 4.32
C ILE A 31 -1.17 -8.85 3.72
N VAL A 32 -0.05 -8.84 2.98
CA VAL A 32 0.38 -7.72 2.16
C VAL A 32 0.89 -8.22 0.82
N TYR A 33 0.52 -7.53 -0.25
CA TYR A 33 1.02 -7.72 -1.60
C TYR A 33 1.68 -6.43 -2.02
N TYR A 34 2.93 -6.51 -2.47
CA TYR A 34 3.70 -5.34 -2.84
C TYR A 34 4.66 -5.63 -3.99
N VAL A 35 4.99 -4.59 -4.73
CA VAL A 35 5.97 -4.63 -5.82
C VAL A 35 7.10 -3.68 -5.49
N THR A 36 8.35 -4.11 -5.61
CA THR A 36 9.53 -3.30 -5.29
C THR A 36 10.13 -2.63 -6.52
N SER A 37 10.85 -1.53 -6.29
CA SER A 37 11.86 -1.05 -7.25
C SER A 37 13.00 -2.07 -7.39
N ALA A 38 13.75 -1.99 -8.49
CA ALA A 38 14.89 -2.88 -8.75
C ALA A 38 15.99 -2.79 -7.68
N ASP A 39 16.14 -1.64 -7.02
CA ASP A 39 17.09 -1.43 -5.91
C ASP A 39 16.48 -1.75 -4.53
N GLU A 40 15.23 -2.23 -4.49
CA GLU A 40 14.44 -2.53 -3.29
C GLU A 40 14.33 -1.39 -2.26
N THR A 41 14.57 -0.15 -2.66
CA THR A 41 14.45 1.02 -1.77
C THR A 41 13.04 1.60 -1.73
N LYS A 42 12.20 1.27 -2.72
CA LYS A 42 10.83 1.73 -2.89
C LYS A 42 9.89 0.56 -3.06
N ALA A 43 8.62 0.75 -2.71
CA ALA A 43 7.59 -0.23 -3.02
C ALA A 43 6.21 0.38 -3.29
N PHE A 44 5.49 -0.23 -4.22
CA PHE A 44 4.06 -0.08 -4.39
C PHE A 44 3.33 -1.15 -3.56
N ILE A 45 2.47 -0.74 -2.62
CA ILE A 45 1.64 -1.66 -1.84
C ILE A 45 0.34 -1.87 -2.61
N LEU A 46 0.28 -2.96 -3.37
CA LEU A 46 -0.89 -3.34 -4.17
C LEU A 46 -2.08 -3.73 -3.28
N TYR A 47 -1.83 -4.41 -2.15
CA TYR A 47 -2.89 -4.83 -1.25
C TYR A 47 -2.39 -4.96 0.19
N LEU A 48 -3.19 -4.51 1.16
CA LEU A 48 -2.93 -4.67 2.60
C LEU A 48 -4.24 -4.99 3.31
N ALA A 49 -4.30 -6.14 3.98
CA ALA A 49 -5.48 -6.52 4.76
C ALA A 49 -5.11 -7.10 6.12
N ILE A 50 -5.78 -6.61 7.15
CA ILE A 50 -5.78 -7.21 8.49
C ILE A 50 -7.05 -8.04 8.66
N ASN A 51 -6.88 -9.28 9.11
CA ASN A 51 -7.97 -10.18 9.42
C ASN A 51 -8.93 -9.51 10.42
N SER A 52 -10.23 -9.58 10.14
CA SER A 52 -11.28 -8.86 10.88
C SER A 52 -11.24 -9.14 12.39
N LYS A 53 -10.86 -10.35 12.80
CA LYS A 53 -10.72 -10.75 14.21
C LYS A 53 -9.64 -9.96 14.97
N PHE A 54 -8.69 -9.36 14.26
CA PHE A 54 -7.56 -8.64 14.81
C PHE A 54 -7.61 -7.12 14.53
N ARG A 55 -8.67 -6.62 13.90
CA ARG A 55 -8.86 -5.18 13.66
C ARG A 55 -9.07 -4.44 14.99
N GLY A 56 -8.70 -3.15 15.01
CA GLY A 56 -8.71 -2.34 16.24
C GLY A 56 -7.52 -2.58 17.17
N GLY A 57 -6.75 -3.67 17.00
CA GLY A 57 -5.55 -3.98 17.79
C GLY A 57 -4.26 -3.24 17.38
N GLY A 58 -4.34 -2.26 16.48
CA GLY A 58 -3.18 -1.49 16.00
C GLY A 58 -2.24 -2.21 15.03
N TYR A 59 -2.54 -3.45 14.61
CA TYR A 59 -1.66 -4.21 13.71
C TYR A 59 -1.53 -3.62 12.30
N GLY A 60 -2.59 -2.98 11.79
CA GLY A 60 -2.50 -2.26 10.51
C GLY A 60 -1.48 -1.11 10.58
N SER A 61 -1.53 -0.32 11.66
CA SER A 61 -0.56 0.75 11.89
C SER A 61 0.87 0.24 11.98
N GLN A 62 1.08 -0.84 12.72
CA GLN A 62 2.40 -1.48 12.79
C GLN A 62 2.87 -2.00 11.43
N ALA A 63 1.97 -2.52 10.60
CA ALA A 63 2.30 -3.00 9.26
C ALA A 63 2.72 -1.85 8.34
N VAL A 64 1.98 -0.74 8.34
CA VAL A 64 2.35 0.44 7.55
C VAL A 64 3.69 1.01 8.03
N GLN A 65 3.90 1.11 9.35
CA GLN A 65 5.18 1.57 9.90
C GLN A 65 6.34 0.67 9.46
N PHE A 66 6.19 -0.64 9.61
CA PHE A 66 7.22 -1.60 9.18
C PHE A 66 7.56 -1.47 7.69
N LEU A 67 6.55 -1.34 6.82
CA LEU A 67 6.75 -1.17 5.38
C LEU A 67 7.53 0.11 5.08
N ARG A 68 7.17 1.23 5.70
CA ARG A 68 7.92 2.49 5.53
C ARG A 68 9.36 2.39 6.01
N ASP A 69 9.60 1.70 7.13
CA ASP A 69 10.95 1.53 7.68
C ASP A 69 11.79 0.59 6.79
N ARG A 70 11.16 -0.41 6.16
CA ARG A 70 11.82 -1.36 5.23
C ARG A 70 12.20 -0.73 3.90
N PHE A 71 11.41 0.21 3.39
CA PHE A 71 11.63 0.86 2.09
C PHE A 71 12.11 2.30 2.30
N SER A 72 13.44 2.47 2.34
CA SER A 72 14.11 3.72 2.74
C SER A 72 13.77 4.94 1.89
N ASN A 73 13.37 4.76 0.63
CA ASN A 73 12.92 5.81 -0.26
C ASN A 73 11.40 5.98 -0.31
N GLY A 74 10.66 5.10 0.38
CA GLY A 74 9.24 5.24 0.66
C GLY A 74 8.37 4.17 0.01
N ILE A 75 7.11 4.17 0.43
CA ILE A 75 6.06 3.35 -0.14
C ILE A 75 4.98 4.23 -0.77
N ILE A 76 4.28 3.68 -1.76
CA ILE A 76 3.15 4.31 -2.44
C ILE A 76 2.01 3.30 -2.55
N LEU A 77 0.76 3.78 -2.50
CA LEU A 77 -0.43 2.93 -2.59
C LEU A 77 -1.63 3.69 -3.14
N GLU A 78 -2.61 2.94 -3.60
CA GLU A 78 -3.92 3.45 -4.01
C GLU A 78 -4.88 3.42 -2.81
N CYS A 79 -5.54 4.54 -2.53
CA CYS A 79 -6.62 4.64 -1.57
C CYS A 79 -7.87 5.16 -2.29
N GLU A 80 -9.02 4.52 -2.11
CA GLU A 80 -10.25 4.92 -2.80
C GLU A 80 -10.56 6.40 -2.57
N MET A 81 -11.02 7.06 -3.65
CA MET A 81 -11.50 8.43 -3.54
C MET A 81 -12.78 8.47 -2.71
N ILE A 82 -12.84 9.43 -1.78
CA ILE A 82 -14.05 9.69 -1.01
C ILE A 82 -15.11 10.20 -1.98
N ASP A 83 -16.26 9.53 -1.99
CA ASP A 83 -17.41 9.85 -2.83
C ASP A 83 -18.64 9.81 -1.94
N ASP A 84 -19.21 10.97 -1.65
CA ASP A 84 -20.36 11.12 -0.74
C ASP A 84 -21.61 10.42 -1.25
N GLN A 85 -21.66 10.05 -2.53
CA GLN A 85 -22.77 9.31 -3.12
C GLN A 85 -22.56 7.79 -3.07
N ALA A 86 -21.39 7.31 -2.63
CA ALA A 86 -21.11 5.89 -2.52
C ALA A 86 -21.65 5.31 -1.19
N ASP A 87 -22.28 4.14 -1.25
CA ASP A 87 -22.78 3.41 -0.07
C ASP A 87 -21.71 3.16 1.01
N ASN A 88 -20.43 3.12 0.60
CA ASN A 88 -19.29 2.90 1.47
C ASN A 88 -18.44 4.16 1.75
N SER A 89 -18.98 5.36 1.56
CA SER A 89 -18.25 6.63 1.75
C SER A 89 -17.54 6.72 3.12
N VAL A 90 -18.26 6.39 4.21
CA VAL A 90 -17.70 6.38 5.58
C VAL A 90 -16.52 5.40 5.72
N GLU A 91 -16.54 4.28 5.00
CA GLU A 91 -15.42 3.34 5.03
C GLU A 91 -14.21 3.85 4.23
N ARG A 92 -14.45 4.54 3.12
CA ARG A 92 -13.41 5.18 2.32
C ARG A 92 -12.72 6.29 3.10
N GLU A 93 -13.47 7.14 3.78
CA GLU A 93 -12.94 8.17 4.67
C GLU A 93 -12.07 7.54 5.78
N ARG A 94 -12.56 6.47 6.44
CA ARG A 94 -11.79 5.74 7.45
C ARG A 94 -10.49 5.15 6.90
N ARG A 95 -10.48 4.63 5.67
CA ARG A 95 -9.26 4.12 5.01
C ARG A 95 -8.28 5.26 4.72
N TYR A 96 -8.76 6.38 4.20
CA TYR A 96 -7.96 7.56 3.93
C TYR A 96 -7.29 8.11 5.20
N ASP A 97 -8.08 8.36 6.24
CA ASP A 97 -7.61 8.81 7.55
C ASP A 97 -6.64 7.83 8.21
N PHE A 98 -6.89 6.53 8.05
CA PHE A 98 -5.98 5.50 8.53
C PHE A 98 -4.59 5.66 7.91
N TYR A 99 -4.49 5.81 6.59
CA TYR A 99 -3.19 5.98 5.95
C TYR A 99 -2.52 7.30 6.33
N LEU A 100 -3.27 8.40 6.39
CA LEU A 100 -2.72 9.70 6.79
C LEU A 100 -2.17 9.69 8.23
N ARG A 101 -2.91 9.14 9.20
CA ARG A 101 -2.43 9.02 10.59
C ARG A 101 -1.23 8.08 10.74
N ASN A 102 -1.01 7.19 9.77
CA ASN A 102 0.18 6.32 9.70
C ASN A 102 1.29 6.93 8.81
N GLY A 103 1.26 8.24 8.61
CA GLY A 103 2.27 9.06 7.95
C GLY A 103 2.47 8.75 6.46
N MET A 104 1.36 8.39 5.81
CA MET A 104 1.23 8.61 4.37
C MET A 104 0.76 10.05 4.13
N GLN A 105 1.01 10.58 2.94
CA GLN A 105 0.55 11.88 2.50
C GLN A 105 -0.06 11.75 1.10
N ASN A 106 -1.04 12.60 0.80
CA ASN A 106 -1.59 12.71 -0.54
C ASN A 106 -0.51 13.23 -1.50
N SER A 107 -0.35 12.59 -2.66
CA SER A 107 0.59 13.05 -3.69
C SER A 107 0.07 14.20 -4.54
N GLY A 108 -1.23 14.51 -4.48
CA GLY A 108 -1.91 15.40 -5.43
C GLY A 108 -2.27 14.72 -6.76
N ILE A 109 -2.10 13.40 -6.84
CA ILE A 109 -2.34 12.61 -8.05
C ILE A 109 -3.45 11.60 -7.77
N LEU A 110 -4.34 11.47 -8.74
CA LEU A 110 -5.30 10.39 -8.83
C LEU A 110 -4.82 9.36 -9.84
N SER A 111 -5.02 8.09 -9.50
CA SER A 111 -4.87 6.98 -10.42
C SER A 111 -6.24 6.49 -10.88
N HIS A 112 -6.43 6.35 -12.18
CA HIS A 112 -7.59 5.69 -12.77
C HIS A 112 -7.17 4.34 -13.34
N THR A 113 -7.73 3.26 -12.80
CA THR A 113 -7.49 1.87 -13.23
C THR A 113 -8.83 1.18 -13.48
N LEU A 114 -8.79 -0.10 -13.89
CA LEU A 114 -10.01 -0.93 -13.97
C LEU A 114 -10.76 -1.03 -12.63
N GLY A 115 -10.09 -0.80 -11.50
CA GLY A 115 -10.70 -0.80 -10.17
C GLY A 115 -11.44 0.50 -9.80
N GLY A 116 -11.35 1.55 -10.63
CA GLY A 116 -11.92 2.87 -10.36
C GLY A 116 -10.85 3.95 -10.23
N THR A 117 -11.22 5.05 -9.55
CA THR A 117 -10.33 6.20 -9.32
C THR A 117 -9.91 6.26 -7.85
N PHE A 118 -8.60 6.40 -7.63
CA PHE A 118 -7.97 6.32 -6.30
C PHE A 118 -7.06 7.53 -6.08
N TYR A 119 -6.97 8.02 -4.84
CA TYR A 119 -5.86 8.84 -4.40
C TYR A 119 -4.58 8.02 -4.39
N LEU A 120 -3.51 8.58 -4.95
CA LEU A 120 -2.19 7.99 -4.83
C LEU A 120 -1.51 8.56 -3.58
N LEU A 121 -1.39 7.74 -2.53
CA LEU A 121 -0.79 8.13 -1.26
C LEU A 121 0.66 7.63 -1.18
N ARG A 122 1.57 8.48 -0.69
CA ARG A 122 3.00 8.17 -0.57
C ARG A 122 3.54 8.46 0.82
N SER A 123 4.59 7.78 1.26
CA SER A 123 5.25 8.07 2.55
C SER A 123 6.43 9.05 2.43
N SER A 124 6.86 9.37 1.21
CA SER A 124 8.05 10.18 0.93
C SER A 124 7.92 10.83 -0.44
N ILE A 125 8.51 12.00 -0.64
CA ILE A 125 8.60 12.64 -1.97
C ILE A 125 9.54 11.91 -2.92
N LYS A 126 10.40 11.02 -2.40
CA LYS A 126 11.37 10.26 -3.19
C LYS A 126 10.74 9.10 -3.97
N ILE A 127 9.49 8.72 -3.66
CA ILE A 127 8.69 7.79 -4.45
C ILE A 127 7.60 8.58 -5.18
N ASP A 128 7.54 8.41 -6.49
CA ASP A 128 6.68 9.21 -7.36
C ASP A 128 5.76 8.36 -8.25
N ALA A 129 5.03 9.06 -9.13
CA ALA A 129 4.12 8.46 -10.08
C ALA A 129 4.83 7.52 -11.07
N ALA A 130 6.06 7.81 -11.49
CA ALA A 130 6.80 6.97 -12.41
C ALA A 130 7.21 5.66 -11.73
N ASP A 131 7.66 5.72 -10.47
CA ASP A 131 7.92 4.52 -9.66
C ASP A 131 6.67 3.63 -9.55
N TYR A 132 5.51 4.23 -9.27
CA TYR A 132 4.22 3.53 -9.21
C TYR A 132 3.84 2.87 -10.55
N LEU A 133 3.93 3.59 -11.67
CA LEU A 133 3.62 3.05 -13.00
C LEU A 133 4.56 1.90 -13.38
N ASN A 134 5.83 2.01 -13.05
CA ASN A 134 6.81 0.93 -13.26
C ASN A 134 6.43 -0.32 -12.44
N CYS A 135 6.02 -0.15 -11.18
CA CYS A 135 5.56 -1.24 -10.34
C CYS A 135 4.26 -1.90 -10.86
N LEU A 136 3.29 -1.12 -11.35
CA LEU A 136 2.09 -1.67 -11.98
C LEU A 136 2.41 -2.52 -13.20
N LYS A 137 3.33 -2.05 -14.04
CA LYS A 137 3.75 -2.77 -15.25
C LYS A 137 4.32 -4.14 -14.92
N THR A 138 5.06 -4.28 -13.81
CA THR A 138 5.59 -5.57 -13.33
C THR A 138 4.49 -6.60 -13.10
N VAL A 139 3.29 -6.18 -12.71
CA VAL A 139 2.14 -7.07 -12.48
C VAL A 139 1.12 -7.04 -13.64
N GLY A 140 1.50 -6.49 -14.80
CA GLY A 140 0.67 -6.46 -16.00
C GLY A 140 -0.51 -5.49 -15.93
N LEU A 141 -0.47 -4.50 -15.03
CA LEU A 141 -1.51 -3.50 -14.86
C LEU A 141 -1.10 -2.15 -15.46
N THR A 142 -2.10 -1.31 -15.74
CA THR A 142 -1.92 0.05 -16.25
C THR A 142 -2.83 1.01 -15.49
N ALA A 143 -2.44 2.29 -15.48
CA ALA A 143 -3.20 3.38 -14.90
C ALA A 143 -3.10 4.62 -15.78
N THR A 144 -4.15 5.44 -15.78
CA THR A 144 -4.09 6.83 -16.23
C THR A 144 -3.98 7.74 -15.02
N LEU A 145 -3.04 8.68 -15.04
CA LEU A 145 -2.82 9.61 -13.94
C LEU A 145 -3.51 10.95 -14.20
N ILE A 146 -4.14 11.51 -13.17
CA ILE A 146 -4.82 12.80 -13.21
C ILE A 146 -4.23 13.66 -12.08
N ASN A 147 -3.71 14.84 -12.41
CA ASN A 147 -3.28 15.80 -11.39
C ASN A 147 -4.51 16.52 -10.82
N VAL A 148 -4.51 16.72 -9.50
CA VAL A 148 -5.52 17.52 -8.82
C VAL A 148 -4.89 18.89 -8.57
N ASP A 149 -5.36 19.90 -9.30
CA ASP A 149 -4.97 21.30 -9.16
C ASP A 149 -5.48 21.91 -7.83
#